data_AF-A0A3E0Q545-F1
#
_entry.id   AF-A0A3E0Q545-F1
#
_cell.length_a   1.000
_cell.length_b   1.000
_cell.length_c   1.000
_cell.angle_alpha   90.00
_cell.angle_beta   90.00
_cell.angle_gamma   90.00
#
_symmetry.space_group_name_H-M   'P 1'
#
loop_
_entity.id
_entity.type
_entity.pdbx_description
1 polymer ?
#
loop_
_entity_poly.entity_id
_entity_poly.type
_entity_poly.pdbx_seq_one_letter_code
_entity_poly.pdbx_strand_id
1 'polypeptide(L)'
;MNTETKSELPTELEATVDRLLQLTPEQRLAIGERLIESVQVVIDDEAMEIYKRRAQELRDGTVQGIPVDMAFEQAKQALRETRERSAGHQS
;
A
#
# COMPACT_ATOMS: atom_id res chain seq x y z
N MET A 1 22.20 -9.09 -21.07
CA MET A 1 21.97 -9.85 -19.82
C MET A 1 21.28 -8.89 -18.87
N ASN A 2 19.96 -8.99 -18.75
CA ASN A 2 19.17 -8.17 -17.83
C ASN A 2 18.65 -9.09 -16.73
N THR A 3 18.98 -8.76 -15.48
CA THR A 3 18.48 -9.43 -14.29
C THR A 3 16.99 -9.17 -14.14
N GLU A 4 16.21 -10.23 -14.30
CA GLU A 4 14.77 -10.27 -14.12
C GLU A 4 14.41 -9.99 -12.65
N THR A 5 13.78 -8.85 -12.37
CA THR A 5 13.24 -8.56 -11.04
C THR A 5 11.93 -9.32 -10.87
N LYS A 6 12.00 -10.58 -10.43
CA LYS A 6 10.84 -11.24 -9.82
C LYS A 6 10.36 -10.37 -8.66
N SER A 7 9.07 -10.06 -8.63
CA SER A 7 8.41 -9.43 -7.46
C SER A 7 8.18 -10.49 -6.36
N GLU A 8 9.26 -11.15 -5.97
CA GLU A 8 9.37 -12.01 -4.80
C GLU A 8 10.47 -11.37 -3.96
N LEU A 9 10.21 -11.19 -2.65
CA LEU A 9 11.27 -10.73 -1.77
C LEU A 9 12.44 -11.73 -1.91
N PRO A 10 13.70 -11.26 -2.03
CA PRO A 10 14.85 -12.15 -1.95
C PRO A 10 14.68 -13.12 -0.78
N THR A 11 14.97 -14.41 -0.96
CA THR A 11 14.82 -15.42 0.09
C THR A 11 15.53 -15.03 1.40
N GLU A 12 16.63 -14.29 1.27
CA GLU A 12 17.39 -13.71 2.39
C GLU A 12 16.58 -12.69 3.22
N LEU A 13 15.60 -12.01 2.61
CA LEU A 13 14.71 -11.04 3.24
C LEU A 13 13.42 -11.66 3.78
N GLU A 14 13.02 -12.87 3.34
CA GLU A 14 11.86 -13.57 3.90
C GLU A 14 12.04 -13.83 5.41
N ALA A 15 13.23 -14.30 5.81
CA ALA A 15 13.57 -14.48 7.21
C ALA A 15 13.54 -13.17 8.02
N THR A 16 13.75 -12.03 7.36
CA THR A 16 13.64 -10.72 8.00
C THR A 16 12.18 -10.35 8.21
N VAL A 17 11.32 -10.57 7.21
CA VAL A 17 9.87 -10.36 7.33
C VAL A 17 9.28 -11.22 8.45
N ASP A 18 9.65 -12.50 8.53
CA ASP A 18 9.17 -13.39 9.59
C ASP A 18 9.55 -12.89 10.98
N ARG A 19 10.78 -12.37 11.14
CA ARG A 19 11.21 -11.75 12.41
C ARG A 19 10.41 -10.50 12.73
N LEU A 20 10.10 -9.66 11.74
CA LEU A 20 9.27 -8.47 11.93
C LEU A 20 7.85 -8.86 12.37
N LEU A 21 7.29 -9.94 11.82
CA LEU A 21 5.97 -10.42 12.18
C LEU A 21 5.91 -11.02 13.59
N GLN A 22 7.04 -11.49 14.15
CA GLN A 22 7.15 -11.95 15.54
C GLN A 22 7.21 -10.83 16.57
N LEU A 23 7.42 -9.57 16.16
CA LEU A 23 7.43 -8.43 17.06
C LEU A 23 6.05 -8.16 17.68
N THR A 24 6.04 -7.39 18.76
CA THR A 24 4.80 -6.90 19.38
C THR A 24 4.02 -6.00 18.40
N PRO A 25 2.68 -5.89 18.53
CA PRO A 25 1.89 -4.99 17.70
C PRO A 25 2.43 -3.56 17.64
N GLU A 26 2.88 -3.01 18.76
CA GLU A 26 3.39 -1.65 18.90
C GLU A 26 4.70 -1.46 18.12
N GLN A 27 5.60 -2.45 18.20
CA GLN A 27 6.85 -2.44 17.43
C GLN A 27 6.60 -2.60 15.93
N ARG A 28 5.63 -3.44 15.53
CA ARG A 28 5.23 -3.56 14.12
C ARG A 28 4.64 -2.26 13.59
N LEU A 29 3.84 -1.57 14.41
CA LEU A 29 3.30 -0.27 14.06
C LEU A 29 4.42 0.76 13.82
N ALA A 30 5.35 0.89 14.75
CA ALA A 30 6.48 1.82 14.61
C ALA A 30 7.34 1.55 13.36
N ILE A 31 7.50 0.28 12.97
CA ILE A 31 8.21 -0.08 11.74
C ILE A 31 7.35 0.24 10.50
N GLY A 32 6.05 -0.05 10.56
CA GLY A 32 5.09 0.28 9.51
C GLY A 32 5.06 1.78 9.22
N GLU A 33 5.04 2.63 10.25
CA GLU A 33 5.09 4.10 10.12
C GLU A 33 6.35 4.53 9.36
N ARG A 34 7.53 4.03 9.75
CA ARG A 34 8.79 4.35 9.07
C ARG A 34 8.83 3.87 7.63
N LEU A 35 8.23 2.71 7.34
CA LEU A 35 8.12 2.21 5.96
C LEU A 35 7.21 3.09 5.13
N ILE A 36 6.06 3.52 5.66
CA ILE A 36 5.14 4.42 4.97
C ILE A 36 5.81 5.78 4.71
N GLU A 37 6.48 6.35 5.71
CA GLU A 37 7.21 7.62 5.59
C GLU A 37 8.34 7.56 4.55
N SER A 38 8.93 6.37 4.33
CA SER A 38 9.96 6.18 3.33
C SER A 38 9.45 6.24 1.88
N VAL A 39 8.13 6.08 1.68
CA VAL A 39 7.52 6.15 0.35
C VAL A 39 7.38 7.62 -0.06
N GLN A 40 8.16 8.03 -1.05
CA GLN A 40 7.95 9.33 -1.70
C GLN A 40 6.73 9.24 -2.62
N VAL A 41 5.60 9.75 -2.16
CA VAL A 41 4.42 9.95 -3.00
C VAL A 41 4.57 11.30 -3.68
N VAL A 42 4.79 11.29 -5.00
CA VAL A 42 4.68 12.51 -5.80
C VAL A 42 3.19 12.77 -6.02
N ILE A 43 2.65 13.74 -5.29
CA ILE A 43 1.30 14.25 -5.53
C ILE A 43 1.44 15.43 -6.50
N ASP A 44 1.02 15.23 -7.75
CA ASP A 44 0.95 16.30 -8.73
C ASP A 44 -0.30 17.17 -8.51
N ASP A 45 -0.36 18.29 -9.25
CA ASP A 45 -1.46 19.25 -9.14
C ASP A 45 -2.82 18.62 -9.49
N GLU A 46 -2.85 17.64 -10.40
CA GLU A 46 -4.07 16.93 -10.78
C GLU A 46 -4.60 16.06 -9.63
N ALA A 47 -3.72 15.26 -9.01
CA ALA A 47 -4.07 14.46 -7.85
C ALA A 47 -4.55 15.34 -6.68
N MET A 48 -3.90 16.49 -6.46
CA MET A 48 -4.30 17.44 -5.42
C MET A 48 -5.70 18.01 -5.65
N GLU A 49 -6.06 18.37 -6.88
CA GLU A 49 -7.41 18.85 -7.21
C GLU A 49 -8.48 17.77 -7.02
N ILE A 50 -8.15 16.52 -7.35
CA ILE A 50 -9.03 15.38 -7.07
C ILE A 50 -9.27 15.24 -5.56
N TYR A 51 -8.22 15.31 -4.74
CA TYR A 51 -8.36 15.21 -3.28
C TYR A 51 -9.19 16.36 -2.69
N LYS A 52 -8.97 17.60 -3.14
CA LYS A 52 -9.76 18.76 -2.69
C LYS A 52 -11.24 18.58 -3.01
N ARG A 53 -11.56 18.15 -4.23
CA ARG A 53 -12.95 17.89 -4.65
C ARG A 53 -13.58 16.80 -3.78
N ARG A 54 -12.90 15.66 -3.58
CA ARG A 54 -13.40 14.56 -2.73
C ARG A 54 -13.60 14.98 -1.28
N ALA A 55 -12.70 15.81 -0.73
CA ALA A 55 -12.84 16.36 0.61
C ALA A 55 -14.03 17.33 0.74
N GLN A 56 -14.40 18.02 -0.35
CA GLN A 56 -15.60 18.85 -0.38
C GLN A 56 -16.86 17.99 -0.44
N GLU A 57 -16.91 16.99 -1.33
CA GLU A 57 -18.03 16.05 -1.47
C GLU A 57 -18.32 15.27 -0.17
N LEU A 58 -17.28 14.96 0.61
CA LEU A 58 -17.43 14.33 1.93
C LEU A 58 -18.03 15.29 2.97
N ARG A 59 -17.63 16.58 2.92
CA ARG A 59 -18.08 17.61 3.87
C ARG A 59 -19.52 18.04 3.62
N ASP A 60 -19.92 18.14 2.37
CA ASP A 60 -21.30 18.50 2.00
C ASP A 60 -22.26 17.29 1.95
N GLY A 61 -21.73 16.07 2.14
CA GLY A 61 -22.51 14.84 2.21
C GLY A 61 -22.92 14.29 0.84
N THR A 62 -22.37 14.81 -0.26
CA THR A 62 -22.55 14.27 -1.61
C THR A 62 -22.06 12.82 -1.71
N VAL A 63 -21.01 12.47 -0.96
CA VAL A 63 -20.50 11.10 -0.86
C VAL A 63 -20.35 10.68 0.59
N GLN A 64 -20.53 9.37 0.84
CA GLN A 64 -20.31 8.77 2.15
C GLN A 64 -18.90 8.19 2.23
N GLY A 65 -18.17 8.54 3.30
CA GLY A 65 -16.90 7.90 3.59
C GLY A 65 -17.09 6.42 3.91
N ILE A 66 -16.10 5.60 3.58
CA ILE A 66 -16.07 4.20 4.00
C ILE A 66 -15.41 4.09 5.40
N PRO A 67 -15.90 3.19 6.25
CA PRO A 67 -15.18 2.73 7.44
C PRO A 67 -13.73 2.36 7.14
N VAL A 68 -12.84 2.71 8.07
CA VAL A 68 -11.39 2.57 7.89
C VAL A 68 -10.96 1.11 7.75
N ASP A 69 -11.58 0.20 8.48
CA ASP A 69 -11.40 -1.25 8.39
C ASP A 69 -11.69 -1.77 6.97
N MET A 70 -12.79 -1.30 6.36
CA MET A 70 -13.10 -1.64 4.96
C MET A 70 -12.08 -1.05 3.98
N ALA A 71 -11.59 0.17 4.22
CA ALA A 71 -10.53 0.76 3.40
C ALA A 71 -9.24 -0.07 3.45
N PHE A 72 -8.86 -0.57 4.63
CA PHE A 72 -7.69 -1.44 4.80
C PHE A 72 -7.87 -2.80 4.11
N GLU A 73 -9.05 -3.41 4.18
CA GLU A 73 -9.31 -4.67 3.45
C GLU A 73 -9.24 -4.47 1.93
N GLN A 74 -9.79 -3.37 1.41
CA GLN A 74 -9.64 -3.03 -0.01
C GLN A 74 -8.18 -2.79 -0.40
N ALA A 75 -7.40 -2.10 0.44
CA ALA A 75 -5.97 -1.90 0.19
C ALA A 75 -5.20 -3.24 0.16
N LYS A 76 -5.48 -4.17 1.09
CA LYS A 76 -4.90 -5.52 1.08
C LYS A 76 -5.24 -6.28 -0.21
N GLN A 77 -6.50 -6.18 -0.67
CA GLN A 77 -6.96 -6.83 -1.89
C GLN A 77 -6.24 -6.25 -3.13
N ALA A 78 -6.15 -4.92 -3.23
CA ALA A 78 -5.43 -4.27 -4.33
C ALA A 78 -3.93 -4.63 -4.38
N LEU A 79 -3.29 -4.81 -3.21
CA LEU A 79 -1.91 -5.28 -3.13
C LEU A 79 -1.75 -6.72 -3.66
N ARG A 80 -2.71 -7.61 -3.37
CA ARG A 80 -2.73 -8.98 -3.92
C ARG A 80 -2.89 -8.97 -5.44
N GLU A 81 -3.84 -8.21 -5.95
CA GLU A 81 -4.10 -8.10 -7.39
C GLU A 81 -2.93 -7.50 -8.16
N THR A 82 -2.21 -6.55 -7.56
CA THR A 82 -0.98 -6.01 -8.15
C THR A 82 0.07 -7.10 -8.28
N ARG A 83 0.26 -7.93 -7.24
CA ARG A 83 1.19 -9.06 -7.26
C ARG A 83 0.81 -10.08 -8.35
N GLU A 84 -0.46 -10.39 -8.50
CA GLU A 84 -0.96 -11.34 -9.51
C GLU A 84 -0.82 -10.80 -10.94
N ARG A 85 -1.12 -9.52 -11.17
CA ARG A 85 -0.93 -8.88 -12.50
C ARG A 85 0.53 -8.82 -12.91
N SER A 86 1.45 -8.58 -11.97
CA SER A 86 2.89 -8.66 -12.23
C SER A 86 3.35 -10.07 -12.58
N ALA A 87 2.63 -11.11 -12.15
CA ALA A 87 2.94 -12.50 -12.48
C ALA A 87 2.27 -12.99 -13.79
N GLY A 88 1.11 -12.43 -14.18
CA GLY A 88 0.30 -12.89 -15.31
C GLY A 88 0.59 -12.26 -16.68
N HIS A 89 1.39 -11.21 -16.78
CA HIS A 89 1.69 -10.50 -18.06
C HIS A 89 2.83 -11.13 -18.89
N GLN A 90 3.10 -12.43 -18.73
CA GLN A 90 4.19 -13.14 -19.43
C GLN A 90 3.75 -14.49 -20.06
N SER A 91 2.47 -14.62 -20.44
CA SER A 91 2.01 -15.72 -21.31
C SER A 91 1.93 -15.28 -22.76
#